data_AF-A0A399WVC0-F1
#
_entry.id   AF-A0A399WVC0-F1
#
_cell.length_a   1.000
_cell.length_b   1.000
_cell.length_c   1.000
_cell.angle_alpha   90.00
_cell.angle_beta   90.00
_cell.angle_gamma   90.00
#
_symmetry.space_group_name_H-M   'P 1'
#
loop_
_entity.id
_entity.type
_entity.pdbx_description
1 polymer ?
#
loop_
_entity_poly.entity_id
_entity_poly.type
_entity_poly.pdbx_seq_one_letter_code
_entity_poly.pdbx_strand_id
1 'polypeptide(L)'
;MTVVEWIMRQDVTAKRCSLGVPQCRVARTRAPLLLGACGVFLMGVAVWRQAALSGSSSYLPLLVAIVGAASLTLALRMQSSSERTKFESGGELSGAQSAGPNSSEPSLAALLDALQEGVLLLGPDLRVLSGNARAAELFGVEPLIGKTMLELTLSSDLAAALAQSVKEGEIREVPLAIAHPTERLLAVTIVPTRLESCPVIVLAEDQTELNHLRTIRTDFVANVSHELRTPMATVRSMAETILDDRDLSEEDEARFLRRILAEIDRLTAISEDLLTLSASESKPLVKSPVDLSQLVEAACHGMEVQARERNLQLHTDVRPGVVVEADASQLTQVLVNLIGNSLRFTESGSVSVTLERDGAEAVLRVTDTGVGISAEHLPRVFERFYRVDPARSRATGGTGLGLSIVKHIVVSHGGAVEIESEVGRGTTVTVRLPLAA
;
A
#
# COMPACT_ATOMS: atom_id res chain seq x y z
N MET A 1 -14.82 -20.95 -42.98
CA MET A 1 -13.62 -20.18 -42.57
C MET A 1 -13.40 -20.42 -41.10
N THR A 2 -12.38 -21.19 -40.75
CA THR A 2 -12.03 -21.51 -39.36
C THR A 2 -11.15 -20.40 -38.77
N VAL A 3 -11.19 -20.21 -37.45
CA VAL A 3 -10.36 -19.25 -36.70
C VAL A 3 -8.86 -19.43 -36.98
N VAL A 4 -8.45 -20.64 -37.36
CA VAL A 4 -7.07 -20.98 -37.76
C VAL A 4 -6.66 -20.32 -39.09
N GLU A 5 -7.57 -20.24 -40.07
CA GLU A 5 -7.31 -19.53 -41.34
C GLU A 5 -7.25 -18.00 -41.16
N TRP A 6 -7.95 -17.46 -40.15
CA TRP A 6 -7.91 -16.03 -39.83
C TRP A 6 -6.58 -15.63 -39.16
N ILE A 7 -6.04 -16.49 -38.28
CA ILE A 7 -4.75 -16.27 -37.61
C ILE A 7 -3.58 -16.34 -38.59
N MET A 8 -3.57 -17.30 -39.52
CA MET A 8 -2.50 -17.45 -40.52
C MET A 8 -2.42 -16.29 -41.53
N ARG A 9 -3.51 -15.55 -41.75
CA ARG A 9 -3.54 -14.41 -42.68
C ARG A 9 -3.07 -13.07 -42.07
N GLN A 10 -3.01 -12.96 -40.75
CA GLN A 10 -2.54 -11.76 -40.05
C GLN A 10 -0.99 -11.64 -40.06
N ASP A 11 -0.27 -12.70 -40.41
CA ASP A 11 1.20 -12.77 -40.34
C ASP A 11 1.95 -12.28 -41.61
N VAL A 12 1.25 -11.86 -42.68
CA VAL A 12 1.89 -11.58 -44.00
C VAL A 12 1.88 -10.11 -44.43
N THR A 13 1.74 -9.15 -43.52
CA THR A 13 1.94 -7.72 -43.84
C THR A 13 3.05 -7.05 -43.03
N ALA A 14 4.21 -7.72 -42.95
CA ALA A 14 5.46 -7.07 -42.58
C ALA A 14 6.02 -6.22 -43.75
N LYS A 15 5.50 -5.00 -43.92
CA LYS A 15 6.11 -3.99 -44.79
C LYS A 15 7.47 -3.59 -44.20
N ARG A 16 8.51 -3.72 -45.02
CA ARG A 16 9.89 -3.27 -44.77
C ARG A 16 9.92 -1.85 -44.20
N CYS A 17 10.49 -1.69 -43.00
CA CYS A 17 11.03 -0.43 -42.52
C CYS A 17 12.54 -0.60 -42.38
N SER A 18 13.26 0.04 -43.30
CA SER A 18 14.70 0.25 -43.26
C SER A 18 15.00 1.39 -42.30
N LEU A 19 15.64 1.09 -41.15
CA LEU A 19 16.57 1.94 -40.41
C LEU A 19 17.01 1.16 -39.15
N GLY A 20 18.31 0.94 -39.03
CA GLY A 20 18.90 0.07 -38.01
C GLY A 20 18.78 0.63 -36.60
N VAL A 21 17.98 -0.04 -35.75
CA VAL A 21 18.02 0.00 -34.28
C VAL A 21 17.59 -1.38 -33.76
N PRO A 22 18.26 -1.97 -32.75
CA PRO A 22 17.89 -3.29 -32.23
C PRO A 22 16.79 -3.18 -31.18
N GLN A 23 15.52 -3.16 -31.63
CA GLN A 23 14.38 -3.41 -30.75
C GLN A 23 13.49 -4.49 -31.38
N CYS A 24 13.79 -5.75 -31.08
CA CYS A 24 12.88 -6.85 -31.38
C CYS A 24 13.18 -8.05 -30.46
N ARG A 25 12.73 -7.98 -29.20
CA ARG A 25 12.72 -9.14 -28.28
C ARG A 25 11.55 -9.24 -27.31
N VAL A 26 10.51 -8.39 -27.45
CA VAL A 26 9.36 -8.39 -26.51
C VAL A 26 8.14 -9.16 -27.05
N ALA A 27 8.09 -9.49 -28.34
CA ALA A 27 6.92 -10.17 -28.93
C ALA A 27 6.84 -11.69 -28.64
N ARG A 28 7.92 -12.33 -28.15
CA ARG A 28 8.00 -13.80 -28.03
C ARG A 28 7.61 -14.39 -26.67
N THR A 29 7.40 -13.58 -25.64
CA THR A 29 7.09 -14.07 -24.28
C THR A 29 5.59 -14.12 -23.93
N ARG A 30 4.70 -13.66 -24.82
CA ARG A 30 3.24 -13.62 -24.57
C ARG A 30 2.48 -14.88 -25.05
N ALA A 31 3.04 -15.63 -26.00
CA ALA A 31 2.43 -16.85 -26.53
C ALA A 31 2.30 -18.01 -25.53
N PRO A 32 3.29 -18.33 -24.67
CA PRO A 32 3.21 -19.52 -23.80
C PRO A 32 2.20 -19.39 -22.65
N LEU A 33 1.93 -18.18 -22.14
CA LEU A 33 0.92 -17.92 -21.10
C LEU A 33 -0.52 -18.07 -21.64
N LEU A 34 -0.77 -17.56 -22.85
CA LEU A 34 -2.04 -17.78 -23.57
C LEU A 34 -2.24 -19.26 -23.94
N LEU A 35 -1.16 -19.95 -24.32
CA LEU A 35 -1.18 -21.40 -24.56
C LEU A 35 -1.46 -22.21 -23.29
N GLY A 36 -0.95 -21.79 -22.12
CA GLY A 36 -1.23 -22.41 -20.83
C GLY A 36 -2.69 -22.26 -20.41
N ALA A 37 -3.25 -21.05 -20.53
CA ALA A 37 -4.67 -20.79 -20.26
C ALA A 37 -5.59 -21.56 -21.23
N CYS A 38 -5.24 -21.61 -22.53
CA CYS A 38 -5.91 -22.46 -23.50
C CYS A 38 -5.76 -23.96 -23.17
N GLY A 39 -4.64 -24.38 -22.59
CA GLY A 39 -4.40 -25.76 -22.16
C GLY A 39 -5.32 -26.19 -21.02
N VAL A 40 -5.48 -25.35 -19.99
CA VAL A 40 -6.44 -25.58 -18.89
C VAL A 40 -7.87 -25.60 -19.41
N PHE A 41 -8.21 -24.71 -20.35
CA PHE A 41 -9.51 -24.69 -21.01
C PHE A 41 -9.79 -25.96 -21.82
N LEU A 42 -8.82 -26.42 -22.63
CA LEU A 42 -8.93 -27.64 -23.45
C LEU A 42 -9.00 -28.90 -22.58
N MET A 43 -8.27 -28.93 -21.47
CA MET A 43 -8.35 -30.02 -20.49
C MET A 43 -9.74 -30.05 -19.82
N GLY A 44 -10.30 -28.89 -19.47
CA GLY A 44 -11.67 -28.77 -18.99
C GLY A 44 -12.71 -29.26 -20.00
N VAL A 45 -12.52 -28.96 -21.29
CA VAL A 45 -13.39 -29.45 -22.39
C VAL A 45 -13.29 -30.97 -22.58
N ALA A 46 -12.09 -31.56 -22.43
CA ALA A 46 -11.90 -33.01 -22.53
C ALA A 46 -12.57 -33.76 -21.38
N VAL A 47 -12.45 -33.25 -20.15
CA VAL A 47 -13.13 -33.80 -18.97
C VAL A 47 -14.65 -33.63 -19.06
N TRP A 48 -15.14 -32.49 -19.60
CA TRP A 48 -16.56 -32.26 -19.88
C TRP A 48 -17.13 -33.26 -20.87
N ARG A 49 -16.43 -33.53 -21.98
CA ARG A 49 -16.87 -34.50 -22.99
C ARG A 49 -16.97 -35.92 -22.42
N GLN A 50 -16.09 -36.27 -21.48
CA GLN A 50 -16.11 -37.57 -20.82
C GLN A 50 -17.23 -37.67 -19.78
N ALA A 51 -17.55 -36.59 -19.07
CA ALA A 51 -18.65 -36.51 -18.11
C ALA A 51 -20.03 -36.48 -18.79
N ALA A 52 -20.20 -35.75 -19.89
CA ALA A 52 -21.45 -35.68 -20.66
C ALA A 52 -21.88 -37.03 -21.27
N LEU A 53 -20.92 -37.91 -21.57
CA LEU A 53 -21.16 -39.28 -22.03
C LEU A 53 -21.64 -40.23 -20.91
N SER A 54 -21.48 -39.84 -19.63
CA SER A 54 -21.79 -40.69 -18.47
C SER A 54 -23.17 -40.43 -17.84
N GLY A 55 -23.92 -39.44 -18.33
CA GLY A 55 -25.29 -39.16 -17.85
C GLY A 55 -25.39 -38.65 -16.40
N SER A 56 -24.29 -38.20 -15.79
CA SER A 56 -24.27 -37.65 -14.44
C SER A 56 -24.61 -36.16 -14.41
N SER A 57 -25.47 -35.73 -13.48
CA SER A 57 -25.75 -34.33 -13.17
C SER A 57 -24.53 -33.68 -12.52
N SER A 58 -23.49 -33.44 -13.30
CA SER A 58 -22.18 -33.04 -12.80
C SER A 58 -22.02 -31.52 -12.79
N TYR A 59 -21.60 -30.97 -11.65
CA TYR A 59 -21.26 -29.55 -11.46
C TYR A 59 -19.95 -29.14 -12.16
N LEU A 60 -19.31 -30.06 -12.87
CA LEU A 60 -18.06 -29.87 -13.60
C LEU A 60 -18.06 -28.70 -14.62
N PRO A 61 -19.10 -28.50 -15.45
CA PRO A 61 -19.11 -27.39 -16.41
C PRO A 61 -19.04 -26.03 -15.71
N LEU A 62 -19.70 -25.93 -14.55
CA LEU A 62 -19.71 -24.72 -13.72
C LEU A 62 -18.36 -24.50 -13.04
N LEU A 63 -17.75 -25.56 -12.50
CA LEU A 63 -16.39 -25.53 -11.95
C LEU A 63 -15.35 -25.10 -13.00
N VAL A 64 -15.42 -25.64 -14.21
CA VAL A 64 -14.53 -25.25 -15.31
C VAL A 64 -14.74 -23.78 -15.71
N ALA A 65 -15.98 -23.30 -15.72
CA ALA A 65 -16.28 -21.89 -16.00
C ALA A 65 -15.72 -20.96 -14.91
N ILE A 66 -15.84 -21.34 -13.64
CA ILE A 66 -15.36 -20.54 -12.49
C ILE A 66 -13.83 -20.54 -12.43
N VAL A 67 -13.18 -21.70 -12.58
CA VAL A 67 -11.71 -21.81 -12.64
C VAL A 67 -11.17 -21.07 -13.87
N GLY A 68 -11.83 -21.20 -15.02
CA GLY A 68 -11.49 -20.46 -16.24
C GLY A 68 -11.62 -18.95 -16.06
N ALA A 69 -12.69 -18.49 -15.42
CA ALA A 69 -12.92 -17.09 -15.09
C ALA A 69 -11.83 -16.56 -14.15
N ALA A 70 -11.58 -17.23 -13.02
CA ALA A 70 -10.53 -16.85 -12.06
C ALA A 70 -9.13 -16.82 -12.72
N SER A 71 -8.80 -17.81 -13.56
CA SER A 71 -7.55 -17.87 -14.30
C SER A 71 -7.42 -16.73 -15.32
N LEU A 72 -8.52 -16.32 -15.95
CA LEU A 72 -8.54 -15.22 -16.90
C LEU A 72 -8.44 -13.86 -16.20
N THR A 73 -9.09 -13.67 -15.05
CA THR A 73 -8.93 -12.49 -14.20
C THR A 73 -7.46 -12.33 -13.79
N LEU A 74 -6.80 -13.42 -13.38
CA LEU A 74 -5.37 -13.44 -13.07
C LEU A 74 -4.50 -13.08 -14.29
N ALA A 75 -4.82 -13.62 -15.47
CA ALA A 75 -4.09 -13.34 -16.71
C ALA A 75 -4.24 -11.88 -17.17
N LEU A 76 -5.44 -11.30 -17.06
CA LEU A 76 -5.70 -9.89 -17.37
C LEU A 76 -4.96 -8.96 -16.41
N ARG A 77 -4.82 -9.33 -15.13
CA ARG A 77 -3.99 -8.60 -14.15
C ARG A 77 -2.50 -8.63 -14.46
N MET A 78 -1.98 -9.76 -14.95
CA MET A 78 -0.60 -9.82 -15.40
C MET A 78 -0.34 -8.92 -16.63
N GLN A 79 -1.38 -8.57 -17.40
CA GLN A 79 -1.26 -7.62 -18.50
C GLN A 79 -1.32 -6.16 -18.07
N SER A 80 -2.08 -5.82 -17.03
CA SER A 80 -2.18 -4.44 -16.51
C SER A 80 -1.07 -4.06 -15.53
N SER A 81 -0.45 -5.03 -14.85
CA SER A 81 0.67 -4.83 -13.93
C SER A 81 2.04 -4.95 -14.60
N SER A 82 2.28 -4.20 -15.69
CA SER A 82 3.63 -4.10 -16.25
C SER A 82 4.48 -3.01 -15.57
N GLU A 83 4.49 -2.96 -14.24
CA GLU A 83 5.64 -2.45 -13.50
C GLU A 83 5.88 -3.29 -12.24
N ARG A 84 7.02 -4.00 -12.27
CA ARG A 84 7.70 -4.70 -11.15
C ARG A 84 6.97 -5.91 -10.57
N THR A 85 7.49 -7.09 -10.92
CA THR A 85 8.29 -7.90 -9.96
C THR A 85 8.96 -9.07 -10.68
N LYS A 86 10.29 -9.15 -10.59
CA LYS A 86 10.98 -10.42 -10.43
C LYS A 86 10.78 -10.81 -8.97
N PHE A 87 10.14 -11.94 -8.69
CA PHE A 87 10.30 -12.60 -7.41
C PHE A 87 10.36 -14.10 -7.60
N GLU A 88 11.23 -14.69 -6.80
CA GLU A 88 11.85 -15.99 -6.95
C GLU A 88 10.91 -17.13 -6.52
N SER A 89 11.00 -18.23 -7.26
CA SER A 89 10.44 -19.52 -6.91
C SER A 89 11.29 -20.17 -5.81
N GLY A 90 10.70 -20.43 -4.66
CA GLY A 90 11.32 -21.24 -3.61
C GLY A 90 10.37 -21.43 -2.44
N GLY A 91 9.75 -22.61 -2.35
CA GLY A 91 8.84 -22.95 -1.26
C GLY A 91 8.31 -24.37 -1.44
N GLU A 92 9.02 -25.32 -0.85
CA GLU A 92 8.67 -26.75 -0.80
C GLU A 92 7.35 -26.97 -0.07
N LEU A 93 6.40 -27.63 -0.74
CA LEU A 93 5.19 -28.16 -0.11
C LEU A 93 5.52 -29.51 0.51
N SER A 94 5.79 -29.51 1.82
CA SER A 94 5.83 -30.71 2.65
C SER A 94 4.58 -30.74 3.53
N GLY A 95 3.81 -31.83 3.45
CA GLY A 95 2.72 -32.11 4.40
C GLY A 95 1.41 -32.62 3.81
N ALA A 96 1.42 -33.62 2.93
CA ALA A 96 0.22 -34.39 2.64
C ALA A 96 0.05 -35.50 3.69
N GLN A 97 -0.78 -35.26 4.71
CA GLN A 97 -1.29 -36.33 5.57
C GLN A 97 -2.49 -37.02 4.89
N SER A 98 -2.45 -38.34 4.90
CA SER A 98 -3.42 -39.26 4.34
C SER A 98 -4.80 -39.18 5.01
N ALA A 99 -5.86 -38.95 4.24
CA ALA A 99 -7.24 -39.22 4.63
C ALA A 99 -7.79 -40.38 3.79
N GLY A 100 -8.41 -41.35 4.47
CA GLY A 100 -8.86 -42.64 3.90
C GLY A 100 -10.06 -42.56 2.94
N PRO A 101 -10.47 -43.71 2.37
CA PRO A 101 -11.41 -43.76 1.26
C PRO A 101 -12.86 -43.71 1.77
N ASN A 102 -13.48 -42.54 1.71
CA ASN A 102 -14.93 -42.41 1.61
C ASN A 102 -15.22 -41.26 0.63
N SER A 103 -15.49 -41.64 -0.61
CA SER A 103 -15.84 -40.77 -1.73
C SER A 103 -17.18 -40.07 -1.47
N SER A 104 -17.12 -38.86 -0.92
CA SER A 104 -18.17 -37.86 -1.07
C SER A 104 -17.57 -36.79 -1.98
N GLU A 105 -18.12 -36.62 -3.19
CA GLU A 105 -17.70 -35.50 -4.04
C GLU A 105 -17.82 -34.20 -3.23
N PRO A 106 -16.78 -33.34 -3.20
CA PRO A 106 -16.87 -32.08 -2.49
C PRO A 106 -18.03 -31.27 -3.07
N SER A 107 -18.95 -30.85 -2.20
CA SER A 107 -20.08 -30.01 -2.59
C SER A 107 -19.57 -28.75 -3.29
N LEU A 108 -20.21 -28.35 -4.38
CA LEU A 108 -19.89 -27.12 -5.12
C LEU A 108 -19.77 -25.91 -4.19
N ALA A 109 -20.64 -25.81 -3.17
CA ALA A 109 -20.58 -24.74 -2.18
C ALA A 109 -19.24 -24.70 -1.44
N ALA A 110 -18.74 -25.86 -1.00
CA ALA A 110 -17.47 -25.98 -0.28
C ALA A 110 -16.26 -25.62 -1.16
N LEU A 111 -16.33 -25.87 -2.47
CA LEU A 111 -15.29 -25.47 -3.42
C LEU A 111 -15.30 -23.96 -3.68
N LEU A 112 -16.49 -23.34 -3.72
CA LEU A 112 -16.60 -21.89 -3.90
C LEU A 112 -16.23 -21.12 -2.63
N ASP A 113 -16.49 -21.67 -1.45
CA ASP A 113 -16.09 -21.08 -0.17
C ASP A 113 -14.57 -21.14 0.06
N ALA A 114 -13.85 -22.01 -0.67
CA ALA A 114 -12.39 -22.04 -0.64
C ALA A 114 -11.73 -20.90 -1.45
N LEU A 115 -12.49 -20.19 -2.28
CA LEU A 115 -11.99 -19.05 -3.05
C LEU A 115 -11.94 -17.78 -2.18
N GLN A 116 -10.93 -16.94 -2.42
CA GLN A 116 -10.80 -15.65 -1.72
C GLN A 116 -11.68 -14.55 -2.35
N GLU A 117 -12.17 -14.79 -3.56
CA GLU A 117 -13.13 -13.94 -4.27
C GLU A 117 -14.57 -14.25 -3.86
N GLY A 118 -15.40 -13.22 -3.81
CA GLY A 118 -16.85 -13.37 -3.77
C GLY A 118 -17.36 -13.83 -5.14
N VAL A 119 -18.07 -14.96 -5.17
CA VAL A 119 -18.64 -15.51 -6.39
C VAL A 119 -20.16 -15.41 -6.31
N LEU A 120 -20.80 -14.83 -7.33
CA LEU A 120 -22.25 -14.83 -7.52
C LEU A 120 -22.60 -15.47 -8.87
N LEU A 121 -23.60 -16.35 -8.85
CA LEU A 121 -24.17 -16.98 -10.03
C LEU A 121 -25.51 -16.31 -10.32
N LEU A 122 -25.69 -15.79 -11.53
CA LEU A 122 -26.94 -15.13 -11.93
C LEU A 122 -27.73 -15.98 -12.91
N GLY A 123 -29.06 -16.00 -12.73
CA GLY A 123 -30.00 -16.68 -13.61
C GLY A 123 -30.37 -15.88 -14.87
N PRO A 124 -31.24 -16.42 -15.73
CA PRO A 124 -31.73 -15.75 -16.94
C PRO A 124 -32.40 -14.40 -16.71
N ASP A 125 -32.98 -14.20 -15.54
CA ASP A 125 -33.58 -12.95 -15.07
C ASP A 125 -32.57 -11.99 -14.42
N LEU A 126 -31.28 -12.33 -14.47
CA LEU A 126 -30.18 -11.61 -13.84
C LEU A 126 -30.33 -11.46 -12.32
N ARG A 127 -31.08 -12.37 -11.68
CA ARG A 127 -31.17 -12.50 -10.24
C ARG A 127 -30.15 -13.52 -9.73
N VAL A 128 -29.65 -13.30 -8.52
CA VAL A 128 -28.70 -14.21 -7.88
C VAL A 128 -29.36 -15.56 -7.61
N LEU A 129 -28.82 -16.61 -8.22
CA LEU A 129 -29.18 -18.00 -7.95
C LEU A 129 -28.41 -18.54 -6.75
N SER A 130 -27.13 -18.20 -6.65
CA SER A 130 -26.24 -18.68 -5.58
C SER A 130 -25.08 -17.72 -5.37
N GLY A 131 -24.53 -17.71 -4.16
CA GLY A 131 -23.28 -17.03 -3.84
C GLY A 131 -22.50 -17.79 -2.78
N ASN A 132 -21.18 -17.62 -2.75
CA ASN A 132 -20.34 -18.16 -1.67
C ASN A 132 -20.38 -17.27 -0.42
N ALA A 133 -19.87 -17.77 0.71
CA ALA A 133 -19.81 -17.04 1.97
C ALA A 133 -19.04 -15.71 1.82
N ARG A 134 -17.99 -15.71 1.00
CA ARG A 134 -17.21 -14.50 0.72
C ARG A 134 -18.02 -13.42 0.03
N ALA A 135 -18.89 -13.76 -0.91
CA ALA A 135 -19.78 -12.78 -1.55
C ALA A 135 -20.76 -12.17 -0.52
N ALA A 136 -21.31 -12.98 0.39
CA ALA A 136 -22.20 -12.49 1.44
C ALA A 136 -21.48 -11.48 2.35
N GLU A 137 -20.22 -11.76 2.71
CA GLU A 137 -19.39 -10.84 3.50
C GLU A 137 -19.08 -9.53 2.74
N LEU A 138 -18.66 -9.63 1.47
CA LEU A 138 -18.24 -8.46 0.69
C LEU A 138 -19.38 -7.49 0.39
N PHE A 139 -20.57 -8.01 0.05
CA PHE A 139 -21.75 -7.19 -0.22
C PHE A 139 -22.53 -6.85 1.06
N GLY A 140 -22.37 -7.65 2.12
CA GLY A 140 -23.01 -7.47 3.44
C GLY A 140 -24.53 -7.40 3.41
N VAL A 141 -25.14 -8.14 2.48
CA VAL A 141 -26.58 -8.21 2.29
C VAL A 141 -27.02 -9.66 2.38
N GLU A 142 -27.89 -9.98 3.33
CA GLU A 142 -28.53 -11.29 3.45
C GLU A 142 -30.07 -11.16 3.42
N PRO A 143 -30.80 -12.03 2.70
CA PRO A 143 -30.28 -13.04 1.77
C PRO A 143 -29.76 -12.40 0.46
N LEU A 144 -28.79 -13.04 -0.19
CA LEU A 144 -28.32 -12.67 -1.54
C LEU A 144 -29.26 -13.19 -2.64
N ILE A 145 -29.79 -14.39 -2.45
CA ILE A 145 -30.56 -15.14 -3.45
C ILE A 145 -31.83 -14.36 -3.84
N GLY A 146 -32.11 -14.33 -5.14
CA GLY A 146 -33.26 -13.66 -5.73
C GLY A 146 -33.09 -12.15 -5.92
N LYS A 147 -31.99 -11.54 -5.46
CA LYS A 147 -31.74 -10.11 -5.67
C LYS A 147 -31.02 -9.84 -6.99
N THR A 148 -31.23 -8.66 -7.56
CA THR A 148 -30.47 -8.15 -8.70
C THR A 148 -29.19 -7.45 -8.25
N MET A 149 -28.22 -7.27 -9.14
CA MET A 149 -26.99 -6.51 -8.82
C MET A 149 -27.26 -5.07 -8.38
N LEU A 150 -28.34 -4.45 -8.88
CA LEU A 150 -28.76 -3.12 -8.47
C LEU A 150 -29.31 -3.12 -7.02
N GLU A 151 -30.08 -4.14 -6.64
CA GLU A 151 -30.59 -4.29 -5.27
C GLU A 151 -29.47 -4.59 -4.26
N LEU A 152 -28.39 -5.25 -4.71
CA LEU A 152 -27.25 -5.59 -3.86
C LEU A 152 -26.26 -4.44 -3.66
N THR A 153 -25.99 -3.68 -4.72
CA THR A 153 -24.89 -2.70 -4.73
C THR A 153 -25.35 -1.26 -4.83
N LEU A 154 -26.62 -1.02 -5.20
CA LEU A 154 -27.19 0.29 -5.53
C LEU A 154 -26.43 1.04 -6.65
N SER A 155 -25.53 0.36 -7.37
CA SER A 155 -24.73 0.94 -8.45
C SER A 155 -25.45 0.77 -9.80
N SER A 156 -25.88 1.90 -10.38
CA SER A 156 -26.41 1.94 -11.75
C SER A 156 -25.36 1.55 -12.79
N ASP A 157 -24.10 1.89 -12.54
CA ASP A 157 -22.99 1.64 -13.47
C ASP A 157 -22.72 0.15 -13.59
N LEU A 158 -22.72 -0.57 -12.47
CA LEU A 158 -22.57 -2.03 -12.46
C LEU A 158 -23.75 -2.72 -13.14
N ALA A 159 -24.98 -2.25 -12.89
CA ALA A 159 -26.18 -2.80 -13.53
C ALA A 159 -26.16 -2.58 -15.06
N ALA A 160 -25.72 -1.40 -15.52
CA ALA A 160 -25.57 -1.11 -16.93
C ALA A 160 -24.47 -1.96 -17.59
N ALA A 161 -23.33 -2.12 -16.92
CA ALA A 161 -22.23 -2.95 -17.38
C ALA A 161 -22.63 -4.43 -17.47
N LEU A 162 -23.43 -4.93 -16.51
CA LEU A 162 -23.99 -6.27 -16.53
C LEU A 162 -24.88 -6.49 -17.75
N ALA A 163 -25.84 -5.58 -17.98
CA ALA A 163 -26.74 -5.66 -19.13
C ALA A 163 -25.97 -5.63 -20.46
N GLN A 164 -24.92 -4.81 -20.54
CA GLN A 164 -24.08 -4.72 -21.73
C GLN A 164 -23.23 -5.99 -21.94
N SER A 165 -22.62 -6.53 -20.88
CA SER A 165 -21.85 -7.78 -20.93
C SER A 165 -22.69 -8.95 -21.43
N VAL A 166 -23.94 -9.07 -20.96
CA VAL A 166 -24.89 -10.10 -21.42
C VAL A 166 -25.23 -9.93 -22.90
N LYS A 167 -25.47 -8.69 -23.34
CA LYS A 167 -25.86 -8.38 -24.71
C LYS A 167 -24.73 -8.67 -25.72
N GLU A 168 -23.50 -8.38 -25.34
CA GLU A 168 -22.33 -8.48 -26.22
C GLU A 168 -21.59 -9.81 -26.07
N GLY A 169 -21.81 -10.54 -24.96
CA GLY A 169 -21.11 -11.78 -24.64
C GLY A 169 -19.64 -11.56 -24.26
N GLU A 170 -19.28 -10.33 -23.87
CA GLU A 170 -17.92 -9.94 -23.51
C GLU A 170 -17.75 -9.80 -22.00
N ILE A 171 -16.57 -10.19 -21.51
CA ILE A 171 -16.18 -10.03 -20.12
C ILE A 171 -15.93 -8.55 -19.83
N ARG A 172 -16.43 -8.06 -18.69
CA ARG A 172 -16.27 -6.67 -18.27
C ARG A 172 -15.77 -6.59 -16.83
N GLU A 173 -14.82 -5.70 -16.59
CA GLU A 173 -14.33 -5.37 -15.26
C GLU A 173 -14.83 -3.98 -14.87
N VAL A 174 -15.39 -3.85 -13.68
CA VAL A 174 -15.99 -2.62 -13.16
C VAL A 174 -15.52 -2.40 -11.72
N PRO A 175 -14.91 -1.25 -11.41
CA PRO A 175 -14.63 -0.89 -10.03
C PRO A 175 -15.95 -0.56 -9.32
N LEU A 176 -16.13 -1.05 -8.11
CA LEU A 176 -17.33 -0.83 -7.30
C LEU A 176 -16.92 -0.36 -5.91
N ALA A 177 -17.31 0.86 -5.55
CA ALA A 177 -17.22 1.33 -4.18
C ALA A 177 -18.50 0.94 -3.42
N ILE A 178 -18.34 0.29 -2.26
CA ILE A 178 -19.45 -0.06 -1.36
C ILE A 178 -19.21 0.66 -0.04
N ALA A 179 -20.23 1.34 0.48
CA ALA A 179 -20.16 2.10 1.73
C ALA A 179 -20.70 1.33 2.96
N HIS A 180 -21.44 0.24 2.74
CA HIS A 180 -22.06 -0.55 3.80
C HIS A 180 -21.92 -2.04 3.49
N PRO A 181 -21.55 -2.91 4.44
CA PRO A 181 -21.40 -2.69 5.88
C PRO A 181 -20.07 -2.06 6.30
N THR A 182 -19.08 -2.05 5.40
CA THR A 182 -17.77 -1.41 5.58
C THR A 182 -17.40 -0.75 4.26
N GLU A 183 -16.70 0.38 4.32
CA GLU A 183 -16.16 1.03 3.12
C GLU A 183 -15.17 0.08 2.44
N ARG A 184 -15.50 -0.32 1.21
CA ARG A 184 -14.67 -1.23 0.40
C ARG A 184 -14.63 -0.77 -1.04
N LEU A 185 -13.51 -1.07 -1.68
CA LEU A 185 -13.35 -0.91 -3.12
C LEU A 185 -13.15 -2.27 -3.76
N LEU A 186 -14.20 -2.77 -4.41
CA LEU A 186 -14.22 -4.06 -5.06
C LEU A 186 -13.85 -3.93 -6.54
N ALA A 187 -13.07 -4.87 -7.05
CA ALA A 187 -12.97 -5.12 -8.48
C ALA A 187 -13.99 -6.19 -8.86
N VAL A 188 -15.01 -5.81 -9.62
CA VAL A 188 -16.09 -6.71 -10.03
C VAL A 188 -15.89 -7.13 -11.48
N THR A 189 -15.73 -8.42 -11.73
CA THR A 189 -15.63 -9.01 -13.06
C THR A 189 -16.93 -9.72 -13.42
N ILE A 190 -17.56 -9.28 -14.50
CA ILE A 190 -18.77 -9.87 -15.06
C ILE A 190 -18.36 -10.81 -16.18
N VAL A 191 -18.72 -12.08 -16.03
CA VAL A 191 -18.35 -13.15 -16.96
C VAL A 191 -19.63 -13.78 -17.54
N PRO A 192 -19.99 -13.47 -18.79
CA PRO A 192 -21.09 -14.14 -19.46
C PRO A 192 -20.70 -15.59 -19.74
N THR A 193 -21.63 -16.51 -19.54
CA THR A 193 -21.45 -17.94 -19.77
C THR A 193 -22.37 -18.42 -20.90
N ARG A 194 -22.12 -19.65 -21.36
CA ARG A 194 -22.98 -20.34 -22.34
C ARG A 194 -24.02 -21.26 -21.68
N LEU A 195 -24.14 -21.22 -20.36
CA LEU A 195 -25.08 -22.06 -19.62
C LEU A 195 -26.43 -21.35 -19.54
N GLU A 196 -27.47 -21.97 -20.09
CA GLU A 196 -28.83 -21.41 -20.03
C GLU A 196 -29.33 -21.22 -18.60
N SER A 197 -28.93 -22.09 -17.68
CA SER A 197 -29.32 -22.01 -16.27
C SER A 197 -28.53 -20.98 -15.47
N CYS A 198 -27.37 -20.52 -15.96
CA CYS A 198 -26.49 -19.59 -15.26
C CYS A 198 -25.74 -18.70 -16.28
N PRO A 199 -26.44 -17.81 -17.00
CA PRO A 199 -25.85 -17.06 -18.10
C PRO A 199 -24.78 -16.06 -17.68
N VAL A 200 -24.66 -15.72 -16.39
CA VAL A 200 -23.62 -14.80 -15.91
C VAL A 200 -23.04 -15.26 -14.59
N ILE A 201 -21.72 -15.16 -14.46
CA ILE A 201 -20.98 -15.27 -13.22
C ILE A 201 -20.42 -13.89 -12.89
N VAL A 202 -20.56 -13.46 -11.64
CA VAL A 202 -19.95 -12.24 -11.13
C VAL A 202 -18.90 -12.63 -10.10
N LEU A 203 -17.67 -12.17 -10.31
CA LEU A 203 -16.57 -12.30 -9.37
C LEU A 203 -16.31 -10.94 -8.73
N ALA A 204 -16.19 -10.89 -7.41
CA ALA A 204 -15.89 -9.67 -6.68
C ALA A 204 -14.67 -9.90 -5.80
N GLU A 205 -13.67 -9.04 -5.94
CA GLU A 205 -12.47 -9.08 -5.11
C GLU A 205 -12.29 -7.78 -4.36
N ASP A 206 -11.95 -7.89 -3.08
CA ASP A 206 -11.63 -6.74 -2.25
C ASP A 206 -10.23 -6.22 -2.57
N GLN A 207 -10.16 -5.05 -3.21
CA GLN A 207 -8.91 -4.36 -3.52
C GLN A 207 -8.70 -3.13 -2.64
N THR A 208 -9.41 -3.03 -1.51
CA THR A 208 -9.36 -1.83 -0.65
C THR A 208 -7.94 -1.56 -0.20
N GLU A 209 -7.24 -2.55 0.36
CA GLU A 209 -5.86 -2.39 0.85
C GLU A 209 -4.86 -2.13 -0.28
N LEU A 210 -4.97 -2.88 -1.38
CA LEU A 210 -4.10 -2.72 -2.56
C LEU A 210 -4.22 -1.30 -3.15
N ASN A 211 -5.44 -0.78 -3.29
CA ASN A 211 -5.64 0.56 -3.80
C ASN A 211 -5.29 1.62 -2.77
N HIS A 212 -5.51 1.40 -1.47
CA HIS A 212 -5.05 2.29 -0.41
C HIS A 212 -3.52 2.46 -0.46
N LEU A 213 -2.76 1.36 -0.57
CA LEU A 213 -1.30 1.39 -0.73
C LEU A 213 -0.86 2.11 -2.02
N ARG A 214 -1.57 1.91 -3.13
CA ARG A 214 -1.31 2.62 -4.40
C ARG A 214 -1.55 4.12 -4.28
N THR A 215 -2.64 4.52 -3.65
CA THR A 215 -2.99 5.92 -3.41
C THR A 215 -1.94 6.57 -2.52
N ILE A 216 -1.58 5.95 -1.38
CA ILE A 216 -0.50 6.42 -0.50
C ILE A 216 0.80 6.63 -1.29
N ARG A 217 1.16 5.69 -2.15
CA ARG A 217 2.39 5.79 -2.96
C ARG A 217 2.32 6.92 -3.99
N THR A 218 1.18 7.10 -4.63
CA THR A 218 0.99 8.14 -5.65
C THR A 218 1.00 9.52 -5.00
N ASP A 219 0.28 9.67 -3.89
CA ASP A 219 0.25 10.90 -3.09
C ASP A 219 1.62 11.22 -2.51
N PHE A 220 2.39 10.21 -2.09
CA PHE A 220 3.77 10.38 -1.65
C PHE A 220 4.64 11.00 -2.76
N VAL A 221 4.60 10.45 -3.98
CA VAL A 221 5.39 11.00 -5.10
C VAL A 221 4.96 12.42 -5.46
N ALA A 222 3.67 12.70 -5.45
CA ALA A 222 3.14 14.03 -5.69
C ALA A 222 3.62 15.02 -4.61
N ASN A 223 3.51 14.65 -3.33
CA ASN A 223 3.89 15.48 -2.19
C ASN A 223 5.41 15.74 -2.16
N VAL A 224 6.25 14.73 -2.41
CA VAL A 224 7.70 14.91 -2.60
C VAL A 224 7.98 15.95 -3.66
N SER A 225 7.35 15.81 -4.83
CA SER A 225 7.58 16.71 -5.96
C SER A 225 7.18 18.15 -5.63
N HIS A 226 6.10 18.33 -4.87
CA HIS A 226 5.65 19.64 -4.42
C HIS A 226 6.58 20.25 -3.36
N GLU A 227 6.96 19.50 -2.33
CA GLU A 227 7.86 19.98 -1.26
C GLU A 227 9.28 20.29 -1.74
N LEU A 228 9.73 19.69 -2.85
CA LEU A 228 11.01 20.04 -3.49
C LEU A 228 10.89 21.25 -4.43
N ARG A 229 9.81 21.35 -5.22
CA ARG A 229 9.66 22.40 -6.24
C ARG A 229 9.58 23.80 -5.64
N THR A 230 8.86 23.97 -4.53
CA THR A 230 8.67 25.27 -3.88
C THR A 230 9.98 25.90 -3.39
N PRO A 231 10.80 25.24 -2.54
CA PRO A 231 12.07 25.82 -2.10
C PRO A 231 13.05 26.03 -3.27
N MET A 232 13.07 25.14 -4.27
CA MET A 232 13.88 25.35 -5.48
C MET A 232 13.47 26.64 -6.23
N ALA A 233 12.18 26.91 -6.38
CA ALA A 233 11.70 28.13 -7.01
C ALA A 233 12.07 29.38 -6.19
N THR A 234 12.01 29.30 -4.86
CA THR A 234 12.43 30.38 -3.95
C THR A 234 13.93 30.67 -4.05
N VAL A 235 14.77 29.63 -4.00
CA VAL A 235 16.23 29.75 -4.18
C VAL A 235 16.55 30.41 -5.52
N ARG A 236 15.91 29.92 -6.59
CA ARG A 236 16.09 30.47 -7.94
C ARG A 236 15.71 31.95 -8.00
N SER A 237 14.54 32.32 -7.49
CA SER A 237 14.07 33.71 -7.52
C SER A 237 14.96 34.65 -6.72
N MET A 238 15.47 34.22 -5.55
CA MET A 238 16.42 35.02 -4.76
C MET A 238 17.76 35.16 -5.48
N ALA A 239 18.25 34.10 -6.13
CA ALA A 239 19.48 34.16 -6.93
C ALA A 239 19.33 35.06 -8.17
N GLU A 240 18.20 34.99 -8.87
CA GLU A 240 17.87 35.90 -9.98
C GLU A 240 17.81 37.36 -9.49
N THR A 241 17.22 37.60 -8.31
CA THR A 241 17.18 38.96 -7.71
C THR A 241 18.58 39.51 -7.43
N ILE A 242 19.49 38.69 -6.87
CA ILE A 242 20.89 39.10 -6.62
C ILE A 242 21.62 39.39 -7.94
N LEU A 243 21.34 38.61 -9.00
CA LEU A 243 22.02 38.77 -10.30
C LEU A 243 21.53 39.99 -11.09
N ASP A 244 20.23 40.27 -11.05
CA ASP A 244 19.59 41.27 -11.92
C ASP A 244 19.65 42.69 -11.33
N ASP A 245 19.65 42.83 -10.00
CA ASP A 245 19.63 44.13 -9.34
C ASP A 245 21.03 44.54 -8.86
N ARG A 246 21.63 45.49 -9.58
CA ARG A 246 23.00 45.98 -9.37
C ARG A 246 23.11 47.04 -8.27
N ASP A 247 22.00 47.52 -7.75
CA ASP A 247 21.92 48.54 -6.69
C ASP A 247 21.54 47.91 -5.33
N LEU A 248 21.55 46.58 -5.23
CA LEU A 248 21.29 45.85 -4.00
C LEU A 248 22.30 46.26 -2.91
N SER A 249 21.79 46.55 -1.72
CA SER A 249 22.65 46.80 -0.58
C SER A 249 23.36 45.51 -0.15
N GLU A 250 24.58 45.64 0.40
CA GLU A 250 25.33 44.49 0.95
C GLU A 250 24.52 43.75 2.03
N GLU A 251 23.69 44.47 2.79
CA GLU A 251 22.83 43.90 3.82
C GLU A 251 21.69 43.05 3.23
N ASP A 252 21.05 43.53 2.16
CA ASP A 252 19.99 42.81 1.45
C ASP A 252 20.55 41.57 0.73
N GLU A 253 21.74 41.69 0.12
CA GLU A 253 22.44 40.57 -0.54
C GLU A 253 22.78 39.47 0.49
N ALA A 254 23.39 39.85 1.61
CA ALA A 254 23.70 38.92 2.69
C ALA A 254 22.44 38.27 3.29
N ARG A 255 21.30 38.98 3.30
CA ARG A 255 20.01 38.42 3.73
C ARG A 255 19.48 37.39 2.73
N PHE A 256 19.56 37.66 1.42
CA PHE A 256 19.15 36.70 0.40
C PHE A 256 20.04 35.44 0.41
N LEU A 257 21.36 35.60 0.49
CA LEU A 257 22.30 34.47 0.57
C LEU A 257 22.04 33.59 1.80
N ARG A 258 21.77 34.19 2.97
CA ARG A 258 21.38 33.43 4.17
C ARG A 258 20.08 32.65 4.00
N ARG A 259 19.09 33.23 3.32
CA ARG A 259 17.83 32.53 3.01
C ARG A 259 18.02 31.39 2.00
N ILE A 260 18.87 31.59 0.99
CA ILE A 260 19.23 30.54 0.04
C ILE A 260 19.87 29.36 0.76
N LEU A 261 20.85 29.61 1.64
CA LEU A 261 21.48 28.55 2.43
C LEU A 261 20.46 27.78 3.29
N ALA A 262 19.57 28.50 3.98
CA ALA A 262 18.52 27.85 4.78
C ALA A 262 17.59 26.94 3.96
N GLU A 263 17.22 27.34 2.73
CA GLU A 263 16.39 26.49 1.85
C GLU A 263 17.18 25.30 1.27
N ILE A 264 18.49 25.44 1.05
CA ILE A 264 19.38 24.33 0.65
C ILE A 264 19.50 23.31 1.79
N ASP A 265 19.72 23.77 3.02
CA ASP A 265 19.79 22.89 4.20
C ASP A 265 18.47 22.13 4.39
N ARG A 266 17.34 22.82 4.16
CA ARG A 266 16.02 22.18 4.19
C ARG A 266 15.84 21.14 3.08
N LEU A 267 16.24 21.44 1.84
CA LEU A 267 16.20 20.48 0.73
C LEU A 267 17.07 19.25 1.02
N THR A 268 18.23 19.45 1.64
CA THR A 268 19.12 18.36 2.08
C THR A 268 18.42 17.48 3.12
N ALA A 269 17.82 18.07 4.15
CA ALA A 269 17.07 17.31 5.17
C ALA A 269 15.90 16.50 4.57
N ILE A 270 15.14 17.08 3.64
CA ILE A 270 14.07 16.36 2.93
C ILE A 270 14.65 15.19 2.14
N SER A 271 15.75 15.40 1.42
CA SER A 271 16.41 14.34 0.64
C SER A 271 16.91 13.21 1.53
N GLU A 272 17.51 13.52 2.67
CA GLU A 272 17.96 12.53 3.65
C GLU A 272 16.80 11.73 4.23
N ASP A 273 15.71 12.40 4.64
CA ASP A 273 14.50 11.74 5.13
C ASP A 273 13.90 10.78 4.09
N LEU A 274 13.92 11.15 2.80
CA LEU A 274 13.44 10.31 1.71
C LEU A 274 14.33 9.09 1.47
N LEU A 275 15.65 9.27 1.52
CA LEU A 275 16.61 8.17 1.41
C LEU A 275 16.48 7.21 2.58
N THR A 276 16.31 7.71 3.80
CA THR A 276 16.01 6.89 4.97
C THR A 276 14.73 6.09 4.74
N LEU A 277 13.62 6.77 4.40
CA LEU A 277 12.33 6.11 4.25
C LEU A 277 12.43 5.01 3.19
N SER A 278 13.01 5.31 2.03
CA SER A 278 13.22 4.35 0.96
C SER A 278 14.13 3.18 1.36
N ALA A 279 15.19 3.43 2.14
CA ALA A 279 16.07 2.39 2.65
C ALA A 279 15.36 1.47 3.65
N SER A 280 14.55 2.05 4.55
CA SER A 280 13.76 1.29 5.54
C SER A 280 12.67 0.44 4.90
N GLU A 281 12.07 0.90 3.80
CA GLU A 281 11.02 0.15 3.09
C GLU A 281 11.56 -0.93 2.14
N SER A 282 12.80 -0.80 1.66
CA SER A 282 13.36 -1.68 0.61
C SER A 282 14.27 -2.79 1.12
N LYS A 283 14.86 -2.64 2.30
CA LYS A 283 15.81 -3.62 2.86
C LYS A 283 15.12 -4.55 3.85
N PRO A 284 15.46 -5.85 3.86
CA PRO A 284 15.06 -6.74 4.95
C PRO A 284 15.57 -6.17 6.27
N LEU A 285 14.69 -6.09 7.27
CA LEU A 285 15.06 -5.64 8.61
C LEU A 285 16.00 -6.67 9.26
N VAL A 286 17.24 -6.27 9.51
CA VAL A 286 18.23 -7.10 10.21
C VAL A 286 18.23 -6.69 11.67
N LYS A 287 17.64 -7.53 12.53
CA LYS A 287 17.59 -7.31 13.97
C LYS A 287 18.80 -7.95 14.65
N SER A 288 19.31 -7.28 15.67
CA SER A 288 20.32 -7.79 16.59
C SER A 288 20.01 -7.29 18.00
N PRO A 289 20.54 -7.94 19.06
CA PRO A 289 20.43 -7.41 20.40
C PRO A 289 21.05 -6.01 20.50
N VAL A 290 20.25 -5.01 20.84
CA VAL A 290 20.66 -3.62 21.02
C VAL A 290 20.35 -3.19 22.45
N ASP A 291 21.36 -2.68 23.15
CA ASP A 291 21.15 -1.98 24.42
C ASP A 291 20.55 -0.60 24.16
N LEU A 292 19.23 -0.52 24.29
CA LEU A 292 18.46 0.70 24.06
C LEU A 292 18.81 1.79 25.08
N SER A 293 19.26 1.42 26.29
CA SER A 293 19.66 2.41 27.30
C SER A 293 20.88 3.21 26.86
N GLN A 294 21.93 2.53 26.38
CA GLN A 294 23.11 3.18 25.82
C GLN A 294 22.78 4.03 24.58
N LEU A 295 21.86 3.54 23.74
CA LEU A 295 21.45 4.26 22.54
C LEU A 295 20.72 5.56 22.87
N VAL A 296 19.81 5.52 23.84
CA VAL A 296 19.08 6.72 24.32
C VAL A 296 20.05 7.73 24.93
N GLU A 297 20.99 7.28 25.78
CA GLU A 297 21.99 8.15 26.37
C GLU A 297 22.87 8.83 25.31
N ALA A 298 23.37 8.06 24.33
CA ALA A 298 24.18 8.58 23.25
C ALA A 298 23.41 9.61 22.38
N ALA A 299 22.14 9.33 22.07
CA ALA A 299 21.30 10.26 21.32
C ALA A 299 21.03 11.56 22.09
N CYS A 300 20.73 11.46 23.40
CA CYS A 300 20.54 12.64 24.24
C CYS A 300 21.81 13.49 24.33
N HIS A 301 22.97 12.84 24.52
CA HIS A 301 24.26 13.52 24.56
C HIS A 301 24.55 14.29 23.27
N GLY A 302 24.29 13.67 22.11
CA GLY A 302 24.42 14.33 20.81
C GLY A 302 23.53 15.55 20.63
N MET A 303 22.39 15.62 21.32
CA MET A 303 21.41 16.71 21.23
C MET A 303 21.60 17.81 22.28
N GLU A 304 22.51 17.64 23.25
CA GLU A 304 22.77 18.63 24.31
C GLU A 304 23.24 19.99 23.76
N VAL A 305 24.02 20.00 22.69
CA VAL A 305 24.50 21.25 22.07
C VAL A 305 23.32 22.01 21.50
N GLN A 306 22.46 21.33 20.73
CA GLN A 306 21.27 21.94 20.13
C GLN A 306 20.27 22.43 21.20
N ALA A 307 20.10 21.68 22.30
CA ALA A 307 19.28 22.09 23.42
C ALA A 307 19.83 23.37 24.08
N ARG A 308 21.15 23.44 24.29
CA ARG A 308 21.83 24.62 24.85
C ARG A 308 21.72 25.85 23.95
N GLU A 309 21.94 25.70 22.64
CA GLU A 309 21.79 26.78 21.66
C GLU A 309 20.37 27.37 21.67
N ARG A 310 19.37 26.55 22.00
CA ARG A 310 17.97 26.96 22.14
C ARG A 310 17.56 27.38 23.55
N ASN A 311 18.47 27.37 24.52
CA ASN A 311 18.19 27.64 25.94
C ASN A 311 17.11 26.73 26.54
N LEU A 312 17.08 25.46 26.14
CA LEU A 312 16.15 24.44 26.66
C LEU A 312 16.85 23.50 27.62
N GLN A 313 16.12 23.00 28.61
CA GLN A 313 16.59 21.93 29.49
C GLN A 313 16.31 20.57 28.85
N LEU A 314 17.33 19.71 28.77
CA LEU A 314 17.17 18.32 28.34
C LEU A 314 17.39 17.41 29.55
N HIS A 315 16.33 16.74 29.99
CA HIS A 315 16.34 15.81 31.12
C HIS A 315 16.31 14.37 30.63
N THR A 316 17.09 13.51 31.27
CA THR A 316 17.17 12.08 30.93
C THR A 316 16.93 11.23 32.18
N ASP A 317 16.01 10.27 32.07
CA ASP A 317 15.76 9.24 33.08
C ASP A 317 15.71 7.87 32.39
N VAL A 318 16.87 7.24 32.29
CA VAL A 318 17.07 6.04 31.47
C VAL A 318 17.35 4.86 32.39
N ARG A 319 16.45 3.87 32.39
CA ARG A 319 16.70 2.61 33.08
C ARG A 319 17.83 1.85 32.37
N PRO A 320 18.88 1.42 33.08
CA PRO A 320 20.00 0.74 32.45
C PRO A 320 19.67 -0.68 32.01
N GLY A 321 20.37 -1.16 30.97
CA GLY A 321 20.36 -2.55 30.52
C GLY A 321 19.07 -2.98 29.82
N VAL A 322 18.30 -2.06 29.25
CA VAL A 322 17.10 -2.38 28.46
C VAL A 322 17.53 -2.84 27.06
N VAL A 323 17.32 -4.12 26.75
CA VAL A 323 17.78 -4.73 25.48
C VAL A 323 16.59 -5.12 24.62
N VAL A 324 16.66 -4.79 23.32
CA VAL A 324 15.63 -5.08 22.31
C VAL A 324 16.27 -5.73 21.07
N GLU A 325 15.51 -6.54 20.34
CA GLU A 325 15.93 -7.07 19.02
C GLU A 325 15.63 -6.04 17.93
N ALA A 326 16.66 -5.31 17.48
CA ALA A 326 16.47 -4.17 16.60
C ALA A 326 17.66 -3.85 15.68
N ASP A 327 17.41 -2.97 14.72
CA ASP A 327 18.43 -2.25 13.97
C ASP A 327 18.81 -0.97 14.73
N ALA A 328 20.03 -0.92 15.26
CA ALA A 328 20.52 0.22 16.06
C ALA A 328 20.50 1.55 15.28
N SER A 329 20.74 1.51 13.97
CA SER A 329 20.74 2.73 13.13
C SER A 329 19.32 3.29 12.98
N GLN A 330 18.33 2.43 12.81
CA GLN A 330 16.93 2.84 12.71
C GLN A 330 16.39 3.34 14.05
N LEU A 331 16.74 2.70 15.16
CA LEU A 331 16.36 3.19 16.49
C LEU A 331 17.05 4.51 16.85
N THR A 332 18.30 4.72 16.42
CA THR A 332 18.95 6.04 16.53
C THR A 332 18.13 7.09 15.80
N GLN A 333 17.63 6.78 14.61
CA GLN A 333 16.82 7.71 13.83
C GLN A 333 15.47 8.00 14.48
N VAL A 334 14.84 7.03 15.14
CA VAL A 334 13.64 7.28 15.96
C VAL A 334 13.95 8.31 17.05
N LEU A 335 15.04 8.12 17.79
CA LEU A 335 15.45 9.03 18.87
C LEU A 335 15.73 10.44 18.36
N VAL A 336 16.53 10.56 17.29
CA VAL A 336 16.86 11.86 16.68
C VAL A 336 15.60 12.59 16.20
N ASN A 337 14.67 11.87 15.57
CA ASN A 337 13.42 12.46 15.09
C ASN A 337 12.53 12.95 16.24
N LEU A 338 12.40 12.15 17.31
CA LEU A 338 11.55 12.52 18.45
C LEU A 338 12.16 13.68 19.24
N ILE A 339 13.43 13.56 19.66
CA ILE A 339 14.12 14.61 20.43
C ILE A 339 14.23 15.89 19.60
N GLY A 340 14.60 15.76 18.32
CA GLY A 340 14.70 16.89 17.40
C GLY A 340 13.36 17.62 17.20
N ASN A 341 12.24 16.89 17.13
CA ASN A 341 10.90 17.51 17.07
C ASN A 341 10.58 18.24 18.38
N SER A 342 10.81 17.61 19.52
CA SER A 342 10.56 18.21 20.84
C SER A 342 11.38 19.50 21.06
N LEU A 343 12.67 19.51 20.70
CA LEU A 343 13.50 20.72 20.74
C LEU A 343 13.04 21.77 19.73
N ARG A 344 12.52 21.34 18.58
CA ARG A 344 12.04 22.23 17.50
C ARG A 344 10.82 23.03 17.90
N PHE A 345 9.87 22.37 18.56
CA PHE A 345 8.54 22.92 18.88
C PHE A 345 8.41 23.45 20.32
N THR A 346 9.51 23.47 21.06
CA THR A 346 9.60 24.09 22.39
C THR A 346 10.39 25.39 22.29
N GLU A 347 9.74 26.52 22.53
CA GLU A 347 10.40 27.84 22.55
C GLU A 347 11.07 28.13 23.89
N SER A 348 10.47 27.67 24.99
CA SER A 348 11.02 27.75 26.34
C SER A 348 10.52 26.58 27.18
N GLY A 349 11.32 26.16 28.16
CA GLY A 349 10.99 25.05 29.06
C GLY A 349 11.95 23.86 28.89
N SER A 350 11.39 22.65 28.80
CA SER A 350 12.18 21.42 28.88
C SER A 350 11.69 20.32 27.95
N VAL A 351 12.63 19.47 27.56
CA VAL A 351 12.39 18.16 26.93
C VAL A 351 12.89 17.09 27.90
N SER A 352 12.08 16.06 28.13
CA SER A 352 12.41 14.93 29.00
C SER A 352 12.36 13.63 28.21
N VAL A 353 13.41 12.83 28.30
CA VAL A 353 13.49 11.49 27.68
C VAL A 353 13.54 10.46 28.78
N THR A 354 12.56 9.56 28.79
CA THR A 354 12.47 8.48 29.78
C THR A 354 12.49 7.13 29.10
N LEU A 355 13.20 6.16 29.68
CA LEU A 355 13.21 4.78 29.22
C LEU A 355 12.98 3.85 30.41
N GLU A 356 11.94 3.04 30.33
CA GLU A 356 11.62 2.05 31.35
C GLU A 356 11.29 0.68 30.74
N ARG A 357 11.18 -0.33 31.62
CA ARG A 357 10.65 -1.65 31.27
C ARG A 357 9.27 -1.78 31.87
N ASP A 358 8.28 -2.11 31.04
CA ASP A 358 6.91 -2.38 31.43
C ASP A 358 6.54 -3.78 30.94
N GLY A 359 6.53 -4.76 31.85
CA GLY A 359 6.32 -6.17 31.50
C GLY A 359 7.37 -6.70 30.51
N ALA A 360 6.90 -7.06 29.31
CA ALA A 360 7.72 -7.59 28.21
C ALA A 360 8.15 -6.52 27.19
N GLU A 361 7.90 -5.25 27.48
CA GLU A 361 8.17 -4.13 26.57
C GLU A 361 9.18 -3.14 27.17
N ALA A 362 9.99 -2.55 26.29
CA ALA A 362 10.68 -1.29 26.55
C ALA A 362 9.74 -0.13 26.22
N VAL A 363 9.57 0.80 27.16
CA VAL A 363 8.74 2.00 26.99
C VAL A 363 9.64 3.22 26.99
N LEU A 364 9.77 3.84 25.82
CA LEU A 364 10.49 5.08 25.59
C LEU A 364 9.47 6.22 25.49
N ARG A 365 9.59 7.24 26.34
CA ARG A 365 8.79 8.47 26.21
C ARG A 365 9.67 9.68 25.98
N VAL A 366 9.29 10.49 25.01
CA VAL A 366 9.85 11.83 24.78
C VAL A 366 8.76 12.85 25.04
N THR A 367 8.95 13.66 26.08
CA THR A 367 7.96 14.66 26.55
C THR A 367 8.54 16.05 26.41
N ASP A 368 7.79 16.97 25.80
CA ASP A 368 8.14 18.38 25.74
C ASP A 368 7.08 19.27 26.36
N THR A 369 7.49 20.49 26.73
CA THR A 369 6.61 21.56 27.23
C THR A 369 6.31 22.58 26.13
N GLY A 370 6.31 22.16 24.87
CA GLY A 370 6.21 23.03 23.71
C GLY A 370 4.78 23.51 23.44
N VAL A 371 4.56 23.94 22.20
CA VAL A 371 3.27 24.52 21.76
C VAL A 371 2.09 23.55 21.81
N GLY A 372 2.36 22.24 21.84
CA GLY A 372 1.36 21.20 21.76
C GLY A 372 0.64 21.13 20.40
N ILE A 373 -0.30 20.20 20.29
CA ILE A 373 -1.05 19.86 19.07
C ILE A 373 -2.53 19.80 19.44
N SER A 374 -3.40 20.41 18.62
CA SER A 374 -4.85 20.33 18.83
C SER A 374 -5.37 18.94 18.49
N ALA A 375 -6.45 18.52 19.17
CA ALA A 375 -7.01 17.17 19.05
C ALA A 375 -7.44 16.80 17.61
N GLU A 376 -7.83 17.78 16.80
CA GLU A 376 -8.19 17.58 15.38
C GLU A 376 -7.02 17.10 14.50
N HIS A 377 -5.78 17.41 14.90
CA HIS A 377 -4.58 17.07 14.14
C HIS A 377 -3.97 15.74 14.57
N LEU A 378 -4.18 15.30 15.82
CA LEU A 378 -3.59 14.08 16.39
C LEU A 378 -3.78 12.81 15.54
N PRO A 379 -4.94 12.55 14.91
CA PRO A 379 -5.11 11.36 14.07
C PRO A 379 -4.19 11.34 12.84
N ARG A 380 -3.70 12.51 12.43
CA ARG A 380 -3.02 12.73 11.15
C ARG A 380 -1.52 13.00 11.28
N VAL A 381 -1.00 13.22 12.49
CA VAL A 381 0.41 13.58 12.72
C VAL A 381 1.43 12.52 12.26
N PHE A 382 0.97 11.27 12.07
CA PHE A 382 1.79 10.18 11.52
C PHE A 382 1.63 10.01 10.00
N GLU A 383 0.76 10.79 9.34
CA GLU A 383 0.68 10.83 7.88
C GLU A 383 1.96 11.46 7.30
N ARG A 384 2.41 10.93 6.17
CA ARG A 384 3.59 11.47 5.46
C ARG A 384 3.31 12.90 4.99
N PHE A 385 4.26 13.81 5.17
CA PHE A 385 4.18 15.24 4.82
C PHE A 385 3.12 16.05 5.56
N TYR A 386 2.43 15.47 6.56
CA TYR A 386 1.43 16.20 7.30
C TYR A 386 2.06 17.20 8.28
N ARG A 387 1.48 18.39 8.34
CA ARG A 387 1.96 19.51 9.16
C ARG A 387 0.76 20.28 9.70
N VAL A 388 0.78 20.56 11.01
CA VAL A 388 -0.26 21.34 11.71
C VAL A 388 -0.36 22.76 11.15
N ASP A 389 0.78 23.43 10.98
CA ASP A 389 0.87 24.75 10.34
C ASP A 389 2.02 24.77 9.31
N PRO A 390 1.72 24.72 8.00
CA PRO A 390 2.73 24.76 6.95
C PRO A 390 3.55 26.05 6.93
N ALA A 391 3.02 27.19 7.38
CA ALA A 391 3.74 28.47 7.37
C ALA A 391 4.78 28.54 8.50
N ARG A 392 4.37 28.23 9.74
CA ARG A 392 5.28 28.20 10.90
C ARG A 392 6.32 27.09 10.79
N SER A 393 5.90 25.92 10.30
CA SER A 393 6.80 24.78 10.13
C SER A 393 7.87 25.02 9.06
N ARG A 394 7.61 25.88 8.05
CA ARG A 394 8.61 26.24 7.02
C ARG A 394 9.73 27.09 7.63
N ALA A 395 9.37 28.03 8.50
CA ALA A 395 10.34 28.83 9.25
C ALA A 395 11.20 27.99 10.21
N THR A 396 10.64 26.93 10.79
CA THR A 396 11.38 26.01 11.68
C THR A 396 12.00 24.81 10.96
N GLY A 397 11.85 24.68 9.64
CA GLY A 397 12.49 23.66 8.80
C GLY A 397 11.89 22.24 8.84
N GLY A 398 10.65 22.06 9.30
CA GLY A 398 10.05 20.72 9.45
C GLY A 398 9.68 20.08 8.11
N THR A 399 10.14 18.86 7.86
CA THR A 399 9.89 18.12 6.59
C THR A 399 8.50 17.46 6.53
N GLY A 400 7.87 17.24 7.69
CA GLY A 400 6.62 16.47 7.79
C GLY A 400 6.81 14.96 7.62
N LEU A 401 8.06 14.46 7.55
CA LEU A 401 8.36 13.03 7.41
C LEU A 401 8.76 12.37 8.73
N GLY A 402 9.34 13.12 9.67
CA GLY A 402 9.91 12.57 10.91
C GLY A 402 9.00 11.60 11.68
N LEU A 403 7.76 11.97 12.00
CA LEU A 403 6.84 11.09 12.74
C LEU A 403 6.38 9.88 11.91
N SER A 404 6.22 10.03 10.60
CA SER A 404 5.90 8.89 9.72
C SER A 404 7.05 7.88 9.63
N ILE A 405 8.31 8.37 9.64
CA ILE A 405 9.52 7.53 9.73
C ILE A 405 9.55 6.80 11.08
N VAL A 406 9.26 7.50 12.19
CA VAL A 406 9.16 6.89 13.52
C VAL A 406 8.13 5.76 13.52
N LYS A 407 6.91 6.02 13.05
CA LYS A 407 5.86 5.01 13.00
C LYS A 407 6.26 3.81 12.16
N HIS A 408 6.85 4.02 10.99
CA HIS A 408 7.30 2.94 10.13
C HIS A 408 8.36 2.06 10.80
N ILE A 409 9.41 2.66 11.37
CA ILE A 409 10.48 1.94 12.06
C ILE A 409 9.93 1.18 13.26
N VAL A 410 9.13 1.82 14.12
CA VAL A 410 8.61 1.16 15.33
C VAL A 410 7.71 -0.02 14.97
N VAL A 411 6.82 0.13 13.99
CA VAL A 411 5.94 -0.96 13.53
C VAL A 411 6.74 -2.08 12.86
N SER A 412 7.78 -1.78 12.06
CA SER A 412 8.63 -2.82 11.46
C SER A 412 9.40 -3.62 12.52
N HIS A 413 9.68 -3.00 13.67
CA HIS A 413 10.28 -3.67 14.82
C HIS A 413 9.28 -4.49 15.66
N GLY A 414 7.98 -4.45 15.33
CA GLY A 414 6.92 -5.14 16.08
C GLY A 414 6.42 -4.36 17.29
N GLY A 415 6.71 -3.06 17.34
CA GLY A 415 6.29 -2.15 18.40
C GLY A 415 5.08 -1.30 18.04
N ALA A 416 4.73 -0.39 18.95
CA ALA A 416 3.67 0.60 18.79
C ALA A 416 4.17 2.01 19.14
N VAL A 417 3.59 3.02 18.49
CA VAL A 417 3.84 4.42 18.81
C VAL A 417 2.53 5.16 19.03
N GLU A 418 2.49 5.95 20.10
CA GLU A 418 1.35 6.74 20.54
C GLU A 418 1.79 8.19 20.77
N ILE A 419 0.85 9.12 20.63
CA ILE A 419 1.09 10.55 20.84
C ILE A 419 -0.06 11.16 21.62
N GLU A 420 0.29 11.87 22.67
CA GLU A 420 -0.63 12.64 23.50
C GLU A 420 -0.16 14.09 23.50
N SER A 421 -1.05 15.05 23.30
CA SER A 421 -0.69 16.46 23.24
C SER A 421 -1.86 17.34 23.60
N GLU A 422 -1.56 18.46 24.25
CA GLU A 422 -2.53 19.51 24.52
C GLU A 422 -1.90 20.87 24.20
N VAL A 423 -2.66 21.72 23.50
CA VAL A 423 -2.20 23.05 23.07
C VAL A 423 -1.77 23.87 24.28
N GLY A 424 -0.54 24.38 24.24
CA GLY A 424 0.08 25.17 25.29
C GLY A 424 0.59 24.39 26.50
N ARG A 425 0.44 23.05 26.52
CA ARG A 425 1.03 22.18 27.56
C ARG A 425 2.20 21.35 27.06
N GLY A 426 2.21 21.03 25.77
CA GLY A 426 3.28 20.28 25.12
C GLY A 426 2.83 18.91 24.62
N THR A 427 3.79 18.06 24.28
CA THR A 427 3.56 16.79 23.59
C THR A 427 4.34 15.65 24.25
N THR A 428 3.71 14.49 24.37
CA THR A 428 4.36 13.24 24.77
C THR A 428 4.23 12.23 23.64
N VAL A 429 5.36 11.75 23.13
CA VAL A 429 5.40 10.61 22.21
C VAL A 429 5.90 9.39 22.96
N THR A 430 5.12 8.31 22.92
CA THR A 430 5.42 7.04 23.58
C THR A 430 5.70 5.97 22.55
N VAL A 431 6.88 5.34 22.62
CA VAL A 431 7.30 4.22 21.77
C VAL A 431 7.41 2.98 22.64
N ARG A 432 6.73 1.90 22.24
CA ARG A 432 6.76 0.58 22.87
C ARG A 432 7.44 -0.41 21.95
N LEU A 433 8.47 -1.10 22.43
CA LEU A 433 9.20 -2.12 21.68
C LEU A 433 9.26 -3.43 22.47
N PRO A 434 9.09 -4.60 21.84
CA PRO A 434 9.31 -5.88 22.52
C PRO A 434 10.75 -6.00 23.03
N LEU A 435 10.92 -6.45 24.28
CA LEU A 435 12.23 -6.78 24.81
C LEU A 435 12.83 -7.99 24.06
N ALA A 436 14.16 -8.05 24.01
CA ALA A 436 14.85 -9.24 23.53
C ALA A 436 14.53 -10.43 24.46
N ALA A 437 14.25 -11.58 23.85
CA ALA A 437 13.83 -12.80 24.54
C ALA A 437 14.95 -13.44 25.37
#